data_AF-A0A9W4LD04-F1
#
_entry.id   AF-A0A9W4LD04-F1
#
_cell.length_a   1.000
_cell.length_b   1.000
_cell.length_c   1.000
_cell.angle_alpha   90.00
_cell.angle_beta   90.00
_cell.angle_gamma   90.00
#
_symmetry.space_group_name_H-M   'P 1'
#
loop_
_entity.id
_entity.type
_entity.pdbx_description
1 polymer ?
#
loop_
_entity_poly.entity_id
_entity_poly.type
_entity_poly.pdbx_seq_one_letter_code
_entity_poly.pdbx_strand_id
1 'polypeptide(L)'
;MVVRPAEMGLDAVDGEFSFSPCPIRDVLDRIGDQWSLLVLEALEPGTLRFNALKRRIGDISQHMLARTLKRLEQDGFVSRTLYPVIPPRVDYALTPLGHSLLIPLRSLISWADNNHDAVCAARRVYRETIV
;
A
#
# COMPACT_ATOMS: atom_id res chain seq x y z
N MET A 1 33.87 -48.56 -5.58
CA MET A 1 34.19 -48.30 -7.00
C MET A 1 32.93 -48.56 -7.83
N VAL A 2 32.42 -47.51 -8.48
CA VAL A 2 31.54 -47.48 -9.69
C VAL A 2 30.08 -48.03 -9.63
N VAL A 3 29.15 -47.08 -9.49
CA VAL A 3 27.89 -46.73 -10.21
C VAL A 3 27.10 -47.74 -11.11
N ARG A 4 25.79 -47.88 -10.76
CA ARG A 4 24.44 -47.97 -11.45
C ARG A 4 24.27 -48.50 -12.91
N PRO A 5 23.07 -49.03 -13.28
CA PRO A 5 21.87 -48.26 -13.74
C PRO A 5 20.55 -48.70 -13.05
N ALA A 6 19.56 -47.83 -12.73
CA ALA A 6 18.42 -47.28 -13.55
C ALA A 6 17.32 -48.37 -13.80
N GLU A 7 16.00 -48.25 -13.57
CA GLU A 7 15.00 -47.17 -13.65
C GLU A 7 13.64 -47.51 -12.95
N MET A 8 12.77 -46.48 -12.85
CA MET A 8 11.30 -46.45 -12.65
C MET A 8 10.70 -46.90 -11.31
N GLY A 9 9.83 -46.15 -10.65
CA GLY A 9 9.15 -44.91 -11.02
C GLY A 9 7.78 -44.90 -10.35
N LEU A 10 7.52 -43.93 -9.48
CA LEU A 10 6.18 -43.48 -9.12
C LEU A 10 6.29 -42.00 -8.77
N ASP A 11 5.97 -41.19 -9.76
CA ASP A 11 5.84 -39.74 -9.69
C ASP A 11 4.69 -39.39 -8.73
N ALA A 12 5.04 -38.93 -7.53
CA ALA A 12 4.13 -38.10 -6.74
C ALA A 12 4.35 -36.65 -7.19
N VAL A 13 3.74 -36.29 -8.31
CA VAL A 13 3.46 -34.89 -8.63
C VAL A 13 2.30 -34.44 -7.75
N ASP A 14 2.58 -34.12 -6.48
CA ASP A 14 1.71 -33.21 -5.76
C ASP A 14 1.87 -31.85 -6.45
N GLY A 15 0.94 -31.59 -7.37
CA GLY A 15 0.81 -30.32 -8.05
C GLY A 15 0.62 -29.22 -7.01
N GLU A 16 1.73 -28.59 -6.65
CA GLU A 16 1.77 -27.35 -5.91
C GLU A 16 1.18 -26.28 -6.83
N PHE A 17 -0.15 -26.24 -6.91
CA PHE A 17 -0.87 -25.08 -7.39
C PHE A 17 -0.53 -23.94 -6.43
N SER A 18 0.58 -23.27 -6.70
CA SER A 18 0.89 -21.97 -6.15
C SER A 18 -0.23 -21.06 -6.62
N PHE A 19 -1.26 -20.91 -5.79
CA PHE A 19 -2.17 -19.77 -5.86
C PHE A 19 -1.32 -18.54 -5.54
N SER A 20 -0.57 -18.07 -6.53
CA SER A 20 0.02 -16.75 -6.47
C SER A 20 -1.16 -15.80 -6.26
N PRO A 21 -1.21 -15.07 -5.12
CA PRO A 21 -2.29 -14.14 -4.89
C PRO A 21 -2.34 -13.19 -6.08
N CYS A 22 -3.54 -13.01 -6.64
CA CYS A 22 -3.77 -12.12 -7.77
C CYS A 22 -3.03 -10.79 -7.49
N PRO A 23 -1.99 -10.41 -8.26
CA PRO A 23 -1.07 -9.36 -7.83
C PRO A 23 -1.74 -8.03 -7.53
N ILE A 24 -2.80 -7.70 -8.30
CA ILE A 24 -3.59 -6.50 -8.06
C ILE A 24 -4.40 -6.58 -6.76
N ARG A 25 -4.89 -7.75 -6.37
CA ARG A 25 -5.62 -7.93 -5.12
C ARG A 25 -4.68 -7.71 -3.93
N ASP A 26 -3.50 -8.35 -3.96
CA ASP A 26 -2.51 -8.20 -2.90
C ASP A 26 -2.11 -6.73 -2.70
N VAL A 27 -1.78 -6.03 -3.80
CA VAL A 27 -1.45 -4.60 -3.74
C VAL A 27 -2.62 -3.76 -3.23
N LEU A 28 -3.84 -3.96 -3.74
CA LEU A 28 -5.02 -3.21 -3.30
C LEU A 28 -5.38 -3.46 -1.84
N ASP A 29 -5.20 -4.68 -1.33
CA ASP A 29 -5.43 -4.99 0.08
C ASP A 29 -4.43 -4.24 0.99
N ARG A 30 -3.23 -3.96 0.48
CA ARG A 30 -2.19 -3.19 1.20
C ARG A 30 -2.44 -1.69 1.17
N ILE A 31 -2.91 -1.13 0.05
CA ILE A 31 -3.00 0.33 -0.15
C ILE A 31 -4.43 0.89 -0.13
N GLY A 32 -5.44 0.03 -0.13
CA GLY A 32 -6.87 0.39 -0.21
C GLY A 32 -7.52 0.77 1.12
N ASP A 33 -6.75 0.88 2.20
CA ASP A 33 -7.26 1.44 3.45
C ASP A 33 -7.31 2.97 3.41
N GLN A 34 -8.07 3.53 4.35
CA GLN A 34 -8.33 4.97 4.49
C GLN A 34 -7.07 5.86 4.52
N TRP A 35 -5.92 5.34 4.98
CA TRP A 35 -4.77 6.16 5.31
C TRP A 35 -3.59 6.03 4.36
N SER A 36 -3.42 4.86 3.71
CA SER A 36 -2.30 4.60 2.80
C SER A 36 -2.14 5.68 1.74
N LEU A 37 -3.20 5.96 0.99
CA LEU A 37 -3.16 6.93 -0.11
C LEU A 37 -2.85 8.34 0.40
N LEU A 38 -3.45 8.75 1.52
CA LEU A 38 -3.21 10.06 2.14
C LEU A 38 -1.74 10.23 2.59
N VAL A 39 -1.12 9.16 3.11
CA VAL A 39 0.30 9.16 3.48
C VAL A 39 1.19 9.26 2.25
N LEU A 40 0.90 8.50 1.20
CA LEU A 40 1.68 8.52 -0.03
C LEU A 40 1.62 9.90 -0.72
N GLU A 41 0.42 10.47 -0.87
CA GLU A 41 0.24 11.82 -1.41
C GLU A 41 0.94 12.89 -0.56
N ALA A 42 0.83 12.80 0.77
CA ALA A 42 1.45 13.79 1.66
C ALA A 42 2.99 13.78 1.57
N LEU A 43 3.59 12.65 1.20
CA LEU A 43 5.04 12.48 1.00
C LEU A 43 5.49 12.74 -0.44
N GLU A 44 4.58 12.88 -1.40
CA GLU A 44 4.91 13.11 -2.81
C GLU A 44 5.81 14.34 -3.03
N PRO A 45 5.57 15.51 -2.39
CA PRO A 45 6.41 16.68 -2.61
C PRO A 45 7.80 16.58 -1.96
N GLY A 46 8.02 15.56 -1.13
CA GLY A 46 9.32 15.27 -0.53
C GLY A 46 9.24 14.80 0.92
N THR A 47 10.42 14.75 1.51
CA THR A 47 10.68 14.17 2.82
C THR A 47 9.97 14.91 3.96
N LEU A 48 9.30 14.18 4.85
CA LEU A 48 8.64 14.72 6.04
C LEU A 48 8.98 13.96 7.33
N ARG A 49 8.98 14.70 8.45
CA ARG A 49 9.00 14.11 9.80
C ARG A 49 7.61 13.64 10.20
N PHE A 50 7.54 12.69 11.15
CA PHE A 50 6.28 12.13 11.65
C PHE A 50 5.21 13.19 12.01
N ASN A 51 5.57 14.20 12.82
CA ASN A 51 4.62 15.23 13.25
C ASN A 51 4.21 16.18 12.11
N ALA A 52 5.11 16.43 11.16
CA ALA A 52 4.79 17.24 9.98
C ALA A 52 3.80 16.50 9.08
N LEU A 53 4.05 15.20 8.85
CA LEU A 53 3.16 14.32 8.11
C LEU A 53 1.78 14.19 8.77
N LYS A 54 1.74 13.95 10.09
CA LYS A 54 0.47 13.93 10.85
C LYS A 54 -0.32 15.22 10.69
N ARG A 55 0.34 16.38 10.83
CA ARG A 55 -0.32 17.68 10.68
C ARG A 55 -0.82 17.91 9.26
N ARG A 56 -0.08 17.42 8.26
CA ARG A 56 -0.46 17.53 6.85
C ARG A 56 -1.71 16.71 6.52
N ILE A 57 -1.86 15.52 7.11
CA ILE A 57 -3.03 14.65 6.93
C ILE A 57 -4.22 15.14 7.79
N GLY A 58 -3.96 15.57 9.03
CA GLY A 58 -4.97 16.21 9.89
C GLY A 58 -5.70 15.24 10.82
N ASP A 59 -6.60 14.43 10.26
CA ASP A 59 -7.56 13.58 10.99
C ASP A 59 -6.99 12.19 11.40
N ILE A 60 -5.79 11.85 10.92
CA ILE A 60 -5.12 10.60 11.31
C ILE A 60 -4.60 10.64 12.76
N SER A 61 -4.88 9.58 13.52
CA SER A 61 -4.32 9.40 14.86
C SER A 61 -2.82 9.05 14.79
N GLN A 62 -2.06 9.34 15.85
CA GLN A 62 -0.62 8.98 15.90
C GLN A 62 -0.42 7.47 15.75
N HIS A 63 -1.22 6.68 16.47
CA HIS A 63 -1.14 5.22 16.42
C HIS A 63 -1.40 4.69 15.01
N MET A 64 -2.41 5.25 14.32
CA MET A 64 -2.73 4.84 12.96
C MET A 64 -1.64 5.25 11.98
N LEU A 65 -1.13 6.48 12.07
CA LEU A 65 -0.03 6.93 11.21
C LEU A 65 1.22 6.04 11.36
N ALA A 66 1.58 5.69 12.60
CA ALA A 66 2.71 4.79 12.85
C ALA A 66 2.49 3.41 12.24
N ARG A 67 1.27 2.85 12.35
CA ARG A 67 0.92 1.56 11.73
C ARG A 67 0.97 1.63 10.20
N THR A 68 0.41 2.67 9.61
CA THR A 68 0.40 2.87 8.15
C THR A 68 1.82 3.03 7.61
N LEU A 69 2.66 3.86 8.24
CA LEU A 69 4.06 4.04 7.84
C LEU A 69 4.84 2.73 7.93
N LYS A 70 4.69 1.96 9.01
CA LYS A 70 5.35 0.66 9.14
C LYS A 70 4.95 -0.30 8.02
N ARG A 71 3.67 -0.30 7.65
CA ARG A 71 3.15 -1.16 6.56
C ARG A 71 3.72 -0.72 5.21
N LEU A 72 3.66 0.56 4.90
CA LEU A 72 4.20 1.12 3.64
C LEU A 72 5.73 0.99 3.55
N GLU A 73 6.45 1.00 4.68
CA GLU A 73 7.88 0.70 4.75
C GLU A 73 8.16 -0.77 4.43
N GLN A 74 7.37 -1.70 4.98
CA GLN A 74 7.48 -3.14 4.69
C GLN A 74 7.22 -3.46 3.22
N ASP A 75 6.29 -2.76 2.56
CA ASP A 75 6.01 -2.92 1.13
C ASP A 75 7.04 -2.23 0.22
N GLY A 76 7.96 -1.46 0.80
CA GLY A 76 8.95 -0.72 0.05
C GLY A 76 8.41 0.52 -0.66
N PHE A 77 7.21 1.03 -0.32
CA PHE A 77 6.68 2.29 -0.85
C PHE A 77 7.26 3.53 -0.14
N VAL A 78 7.59 3.39 1.14
CA VAL A 78 8.12 4.47 1.99
C VAL A 78 9.46 4.04 2.57
N SER A 79 10.42 4.97 2.59
CA SER A 79 11.69 4.82 3.30
C SER A 79 11.65 5.55 4.64
N ARG A 80 12.38 5.03 5.63
CA ARG A 80 12.55 5.63 6.95
C ARG A 80 14.04 5.86 7.23
N THR A 81 14.44 7.11 7.43
CA THR A 81 15.83 7.47 7.70
C THR A 81 15.98 8.04 9.11
N LEU A 82 16.84 7.42 9.93
CA LEU A 82 17.24 7.92 11.24
C LEU A 82 18.50 8.78 11.08
N TYR A 83 18.42 10.02 11.57
CA TYR A 83 19.56 10.93 11.66
C TYR A 83 20.06 10.98 13.11
N PRO A 84 21.31 10.57 13.39
CA PRO A 84 21.90 10.58 14.72
C PRO A 84 22.41 11.99 15.09
N VAL A 85 21.49 12.95 15.11
CA VAL A 85 21.72 14.33 15.55
C VAL A 85 21.06 14.58 16.91
N ILE A 86 21.36 15.70 17.57
CA ILE A 86 20.72 16.08 18.83
C ILE A 86 19.76 17.25 18.57
N PRO A 87 18.44 17.11 18.80
CA PRO A 87 17.73 15.88 19.17
C PRO A 87 17.59 14.89 17.99
N PRO A 88 17.47 13.56 18.23
CA PRO A 88 17.32 12.56 17.18
C PRO A 88 16.16 12.87 16.23
N ARG A 89 16.37 12.67 14.94
CA ARG A 89 15.39 12.98 13.89
C ARG A 89 15.11 11.74 13.04
N VAL A 90 13.84 11.50 12.75
CA VAL A 90 13.39 10.48 11.80
C VAL A 90 12.61 11.14 10.70
N ASP A 91 12.98 10.81 9.47
CA ASP A 91 12.33 11.28 8.26
C ASP A 91 11.75 10.12 7.46
N TYR A 92 10.68 10.43 6.73
CA TYR A 92 9.99 9.55 5.82
C TYR A 92 9.96 10.16 4.43
N ALA A 93 10.19 9.35 3.40
CA ALA A 93 10.12 9.76 2.01
C ALA A 93 9.60 8.62 1.14
N LEU A 94 8.97 8.93 0.02
CA LEU A 94 8.64 7.91 -0.97
C LEU A 94 9.92 7.29 -1.53
N THR A 95 9.85 5.99 -1.80
CA THR A 95 10.86 5.29 -2.61
C THR A 95 10.54 5.47 -4.10
N PRO A 96 11.44 5.05 -5.01
CA PRO A 96 11.10 4.96 -6.43
C PRO A 96 9.83 4.13 -6.70
N LEU A 97 9.63 3.05 -5.95
CA LEU A 97 8.43 2.21 -6.04
C LEU A 97 7.17 2.99 -5.59
N GLY A 98 7.24 3.71 -4.47
CA GLY A 98 6.16 4.58 -3.99
C GLY A 98 5.77 5.66 -5.00
N HIS A 99 6.76 6.33 -5.61
CA HIS A 99 6.51 7.29 -6.68
C HIS A 99 5.87 6.62 -7.92
N SER A 100 6.33 5.43 -8.30
CA SER A 100 5.75 4.70 -9.45
C SER A 100 4.29 4.31 -9.21
N LEU A 101 3.92 4.00 -7.97
CA LEU A 101 2.55 3.64 -7.59
C LEU A 101 1.60 4.85 -7.66
N LEU A 102 2.08 6.06 -7.34
CA LEU A 102 1.26 7.27 -7.44
C LEU A 102 0.83 7.59 -8.87
N ILE A 103 1.58 7.17 -9.89
CA ILE A 103 1.25 7.44 -11.30
C ILE A 103 -0.13 6.86 -11.68
N PRO A 104 -0.40 5.54 -11.55
CA PRO A 104 -1.73 5.01 -11.83
C PRO A 104 -2.79 5.48 -10.82
N LEU A 105 -2.42 5.73 -9.57
CA LEU A 105 -3.36 6.22 -8.56
C LEU A 105 -3.88 7.61 -8.87
N ARG A 106 -3.09 8.51 -9.45
CA ARG A 106 -3.55 9.86 -9.83
C ARG A 106 -4.75 9.82 -10.78
N SER A 107 -4.79 8.85 -11.69
CA SER A 107 -5.96 8.65 -12.55
C SER A 107 -7.20 8.23 -11.76
N LEU A 108 -7.02 7.37 -10.75
CA LEU A 108 -8.11 6.95 -9.86
C LEU A 108 -8.58 8.11 -8.96
N ILE A 109 -7.66 8.88 -8.40
CA ILE A 109 -7.94 10.07 -7.58
C ILE A 109 -8.72 11.09 -8.41
N SER A 110 -8.25 11.41 -9.61
CA SER A 110 -8.94 12.33 -10.52
C SER A 110 -10.34 11.83 -10.91
N TRP A 111 -10.49 10.52 -11.15
CA TRP A 111 -11.81 9.94 -11.39
C TRP A 111 -12.71 10.10 -10.16
N ALA A 112 -12.19 9.82 -8.96
CA ALA A 112 -12.93 9.95 -7.72
C ALA A 112 -13.39 11.39 -7.49
N ASP A 113 -12.50 12.38 -7.64
CA ASP A 113 -12.84 13.81 -7.49
C ASP A 113 -13.97 14.23 -8.43
N ASN A 114 -13.93 13.76 -9.69
CA ASN A 114 -14.93 14.11 -10.70
C ASN A 114 -16.27 13.38 -10.53
N ASN A 115 -16.30 12.24 -9.83
CA ASN A 115 -17.47 11.36 -9.77
C ASN A 115 -18.00 11.12 -8.34
N HIS A 116 -17.38 11.71 -7.33
CA HIS A 116 -17.72 11.48 -5.92
C HIS A 116 -19.20 11.82 -5.64
N ASP A 117 -19.71 12.92 -6.20
CA ASP A 117 -21.10 13.34 -6.03
C ASP A 117 -22.08 12.34 -6.67
N ALA A 118 -21.75 11.80 -7.84
CA ALA A 118 -22.54 10.77 -8.50
C ALA A 118 -22.56 9.46 -7.68
N VAL A 119 -21.43 9.06 -7.11
CA VAL A 119 -21.34 7.91 -6.20
C VAL A 119 -22.19 8.14 -4.95
N CYS A 120 -22.15 9.34 -4.36
CA CYS A 120 -22.96 9.70 -3.20
C CYS A 120 -24.47 9.68 -3.52
N ALA A 121 -24.87 10.23 -4.66
CA ALA A 121 -26.25 10.21 -5.14
C ALA A 121 -26.75 8.77 -5.34
N ALA A 122 -25.97 7.91 -6.01
CA ALA A 122 -26.33 6.51 -6.22
C ALA A 122 -26.51 5.76 -4.89
N ARG A 123 -25.62 5.99 -3.91
CA ARG A 123 -25.71 5.40 -2.56
C ARG A 123 -26.94 5.89 -1.78
N ARG A 124 -27.39 7.13 -2.03
CA ARG A 124 -28.59 7.70 -1.42
C ARG A 124 -29.85 7.05 -2.01
N VAL A 125 -29.96 7.01 -3.34
CA VAL A 125 -31.09 6.39 -4.05
C VAL A 125 -31.27 4.93 -3.63
N TYR A 126 -30.18 4.16 -3.55
CA TYR A 126 -30.25 2.77 -3.10
C TYR A 126 -30.82 2.63 -1.68
N ARG A 127 -30.40 3.50 -0.75
CA ARG A 127 -30.90 3.51 0.64
C ARG A 127 -32.39 3.85 0.71
N GLU A 128 -32.87 4.75 -0.15
CA GLU A 128 -34.28 5.16 -0.21
C GLU A 128 -35.18 4.11 -0.89
N THR A 129 -34.63 3.24 -1.74
CA THR A 129 -35.40 2.20 -2.47
C THR A 129 -35.64 0.93 -1.65
N ILE A 130 -34.88 0.71 -0.57
CA ILE A 130 -34.97 -0.50 0.29
C ILE A 130 -35.80 -0.24 1.57
N VAL A 131 -36.37 0.97 1.71
CA VAL A 131 -37.38 1.30 2.73
C VAL A 131 -38.76 1.30 2.10
#